data_AF-A0A2A5ETV5-F1
#
_entry.id   AF-A0A2A5ETV5-F1
#
_cell.length_a   1.000
_cell.length_b   1.000
_cell.length_c   1.000
_cell.angle_alpha   90.00
_cell.angle_beta   90.00
_cell.angle_gamma   90.00
#
_symmetry.space_group_name_H-M   'P 1'
#
loop_
_entity.id
_entity.type
_entity.pdbx_description
1 polymer ?
#
loop_
_entity_poly.entity_id
_entity_poly.type
_entity_poly.pdbx_seq_one_letter_code
_entity_poly.pdbx_strand_id
1 'polypeptide(L)'
;MRRDTRPYFIRSIRDRFERWRIRRFLEPQFDTLGPGLSATYPAGIELWGANIHAGTCLHLRAAKGNMIRLATWDNGERVGEIRIGDYVLISPGNQIIASEKITIGTDTMIASGCYISDSDWHDTYDRTAERDKHAPIVLEENVWIGAHVIIGKGVTIGENSIIGAGSVVVSDIPANVIAAGNPARVVKQLDPSRTFTKRTELLSDMEKIDIEVDRLQRYLLRNNTIFSWIRATFAPTHED
;
A
#
# COMPACT_ATOMS: atom_id res chain seq x y z
N MET A 1 19.98 -0.30 14.14
CA MET A 1 19.72 0.43 12.88
C MET A 1 21.06 0.95 12.39
N ARG A 2 21.46 0.67 11.15
CA ARG A 2 22.71 1.21 10.57
C ARG A 2 22.62 2.73 10.49
N ARG A 3 23.72 3.44 10.64
CA ARG A 3 23.72 4.91 10.67
C ARG A 3 23.56 5.41 9.24
N ASP A 4 22.63 6.34 9.01
CA ASP A 4 22.64 7.07 7.75
C ASP A 4 23.83 8.04 7.77
N THR A 5 24.84 7.80 6.93
CA THR A 5 26.06 8.62 6.83
C THR A 5 25.93 9.78 5.84
N ARG A 6 24.82 9.87 5.10
CA ARG A 6 24.62 10.93 4.09
C ARG A 6 24.52 12.30 4.77
N PRO A 7 25.18 13.34 4.23
CA PRO A 7 24.90 14.71 4.63
C PRO A 7 23.45 15.07 4.33
N TYR A 8 22.86 15.93 5.16
CA TYR A 8 21.47 16.35 4.98
C TYR A 8 21.17 16.88 3.57
N PHE A 9 22.07 17.68 2.98
CA PHE A 9 21.85 18.24 1.64
C PHE A 9 21.81 17.17 0.53
N ILE A 10 22.60 16.10 0.64
CA ILE A 10 22.58 14.97 -0.31
C ILE A 10 21.23 14.25 -0.23
N ARG A 11 20.76 13.99 1.00
CA ARG A 11 19.42 13.44 1.22
C ARG A 11 18.33 14.34 0.64
N SER A 12 18.40 15.64 0.89
CA SER A 12 17.44 16.63 0.38
C SER A 12 17.38 16.65 -1.15
N ILE A 13 18.54 16.59 -1.83
CA ILE A 13 18.61 16.48 -3.30
C ILE A 13 17.92 15.20 -3.79
N ARG A 14 18.22 14.05 -3.16
CA ARG A 14 17.58 12.78 -3.50
C ARG A 14 16.07 12.85 -3.28
N ASP A 15 15.61 13.37 -2.15
CA ASP A 15 14.19 13.44 -1.83
C ASP A 15 13.45 14.37 -2.81
N ARG A 16 14.07 15.46 -3.26
CA ARG A 16 13.55 16.30 -4.36
C ARG A 16 13.47 15.53 -5.68
N PHE A 17 14.52 14.77 -6.00
CA PHE A 17 14.54 13.96 -7.22
C PHE A 17 13.45 12.87 -7.20
N GLU A 18 13.26 12.17 -6.09
CA GLU A 18 12.18 11.18 -5.95
C GLU A 18 10.80 11.84 -6.07
N ARG A 19 10.57 13.00 -5.43
CA ARG A 19 9.32 13.76 -5.63
C ARG A 19 9.09 14.16 -7.08
N TRP A 20 10.13 14.60 -7.77
CA TRP A 20 10.05 14.89 -9.20
C TRP A 20 9.68 13.65 -10.01
N ARG A 21 10.28 12.48 -9.71
CA ARG A 21 9.95 11.22 -10.38
C ARG A 21 8.50 10.81 -10.15
N ILE A 22 8.01 10.94 -8.91
CA ILE A 22 6.61 10.66 -8.57
C ILE A 22 5.68 11.50 -9.44
N ARG A 23 5.88 12.83 -9.44
CA ARG A 23 5.06 13.76 -10.23
C ARG A 23 5.15 13.53 -11.74
N ARG A 24 6.34 13.22 -12.24
CA ARG A 24 6.59 13.12 -13.68
C ARG A 24 6.15 11.78 -14.28
N PHE A 25 6.27 10.70 -13.51
CA PHE A 25 6.13 9.34 -14.03
C PHE A 25 5.07 8.51 -13.32
N LEU A 26 4.83 8.70 -12.01
CA LEU A 26 3.89 7.86 -11.27
C LEU A 26 2.48 8.47 -11.20
N GLU A 27 2.37 9.75 -10.82
CA GLU A 27 1.07 10.44 -10.74
C GLU A 27 0.28 10.37 -12.06
N PRO A 28 0.89 10.58 -13.25
CA PRO A 28 0.15 10.52 -14.51
C PRO A 28 -0.33 9.12 -14.93
N GLN A 29 0.08 8.05 -14.23
CA GLN A 29 -0.39 6.69 -14.49
C GLN A 29 -1.76 6.40 -13.85
N PHE A 30 -2.22 7.23 -12.91
CA PHE A 30 -3.56 7.10 -12.33
C PHE A 30 -4.59 7.81 -13.21
N ASP A 31 -5.75 7.20 -13.39
CA ASP A 31 -6.89 7.83 -14.07
C ASP A 31 -7.49 8.96 -13.24
N THR A 32 -7.43 8.84 -11.91
CA THR A 32 -7.76 9.94 -10.99
C THR A 32 -6.91 9.79 -9.72
N LEU A 33 -6.33 10.89 -9.27
CA LEU A 33 -5.48 10.90 -8.07
C LEU A 33 -5.73 12.17 -7.25
N GLY A 34 -6.09 11.98 -5.98
CA GLY A 34 -6.15 13.07 -4.99
C GLY A 34 -4.75 13.59 -4.63
N PRO A 35 -4.65 14.78 -4.01
CA PRO A 35 -3.36 15.35 -3.63
C PRO A 35 -2.66 14.50 -2.56
N GLY A 36 -1.35 14.67 -2.42
CA GLY A 36 -0.60 14.07 -1.30
C GLY A 36 -0.12 12.63 -1.51
N LEU A 37 0.04 12.17 -2.75
CA LEU A 37 0.73 10.91 -3.03
C LEU A 37 2.16 10.93 -2.44
N SER A 38 2.45 9.95 -1.58
CA SER A 38 3.78 9.73 -1.00
C SER A 38 4.27 8.33 -1.35
N ALA A 39 5.31 8.24 -2.17
CA ALA A 39 5.89 6.96 -2.55
C ALA A 39 7.34 6.80 -2.03
N THR A 40 7.69 5.61 -1.56
CA THR A 40 9.11 5.19 -1.45
C THR A 40 9.46 4.26 -2.59
N TYR A 41 10.66 4.44 -3.16
CA TYR A 41 11.14 3.65 -4.29
C TYR A 41 10.12 3.59 -5.45
N PRO A 42 9.75 4.74 -6.05
CA PRO A 42 8.70 4.81 -7.08
C PRO A 42 9.00 3.97 -8.33
N ALA A 43 10.27 3.61 -8.56
CA ALA A 43 10.65 2.68 -9.62
C ALA A 43 10.08 1.25 -9.44
N GLY A 44 9.72 0.89 -8.21
CA GLY A 44 9.14 -0.41 -7.86
C GLY A 44 7.62 -0.36 -7.69
N ILE A 45 6.95 0.64 -8.26
CA ILE A 45 5.49 0.74 -8.29
C ILE A 45 5.06 0.64 -9.74
N GLU A 46 4.22 -0.34 -10.02
CA GLU A 46 3.70 -0.65 -11.35
C GLU A 46 2.18 -0.47 -11.36
N LEU A 47 1.70 0.41 -12.24
CA LEU A 47 0.29 0.52 -12.60
C LEU A 47 0.12 -0.05 -14.00
N TRP A 48 -0.86 -0.93 -14.19
CA TRP A 48 -1.14 -1.54 -15.49
C TRP A 48 -2.64 -1.60 -15.75
N GLY A 49 -3.05 -1.35 -16.99
CA GLY A 49 -4.46 -1.26 -17.38
C GLY A 49 -5.03 0.16 -17.22
N ALA A 50 -6.34 0.26 -17.01
CA ALA A 50 -7.10 1.50 -16.87
C ALA A 50 -8.02 1.48 -15.63
N ASN A 51 -8.72 2.58 -15.33
CA ASN A 51 -9.63 2.71 -14.18
C ASN A 51 -8.97 2.47 -12.82
N ILE A 52 -7.75 3.00 -12.63
CA ILE A 52 -7.05 3.00 -11.35
C ILE A 52 -7.18 4.39 -10.73
N HIS A 53 -8.01 4.48 -9.69
CA HIS A 53 -8.32 5.72 -9.00
C HIS A 53 -7.83 5.69 -7.55
N ALA A 54 -7.31 6.80 -7.07
CA ALA A 54 -6.89 6.97 -5.68
C ALA A 54 -7.29 8.32 -5.11
N GLY A 55 -7.66 8.32 -3.83
CA GLY A 55 -7.97 9.51 -3.06
C GLY A 55 -6.74 10.31 -2.62
N THR A 56 -6.97 11.17 -1.65
CA THR A 56 -5.98 12.05 -1.02
C THR A 56 -5.05 11.26 -0.11
N CYS A 57 -3.79 11.68 0.02
CA CYS A 57 -2.83 11.13 0.97
C CYS A 57 -2.56 9.61 0.81
N LEU A 58 -2.55 9.12 -0.43
CA LEU A 58 -2.13 7.74 -0.72
C LEU A 58 -0.64 7.55 -0.40
N HIS A 59 -0.34 6.54 0.41
CA HIS A 59 1.02 6.15 0.75
C HIS A 59 1.38 4.81 0.12
N LEU A 60 2.31 4.82 -0.84
CA LEU A 60 2.84 3.61 -1.48
C LEU A 60 4.28 3.36 -1.04
N ARG A 61 4.51 2.35 -0.22
CA ARG A 61 5.86 2.03 0.24
C ARG A 61 6.41 0.85 -0.54
N ALA A 62 7.08 1.07 -1.67
CA ALA A 62 7.79 0.00 -2.36
C ALA A 62 9.22 -0.15 -1.83
N ALA A 63 9.83 -1.31 -2.10
CA ALA A 63 11.24 -1.57 -1.84
C ALA A 63 11.84 -2.45 -2.94
N LYS A 64 13.17 -2.40 -3.10
CA LYS A 64 13.87 -3.29 -4.04
C LYS A 64 13.57 -4.75 -3.67
N GLY A 65 13.07 -5.53 -4.62
CA GLY A 65 12.65 -6.93 -4.42
C GLY A 65 11.22 -7.11 -3.90
N ASN A 66 10.56 -6.04 -3.45
CA ASN A 66 9.17 -6.05 -2.97
C ASN A 66 8.40 -4.90 -3.63
N MET A 67 8.10 -5.10 -4.92
CA MET A 67 7.38 -4.12 -5.75
C MET A 67 5.90 -4.10 -5.41
N ILE A 68 5.24 -2.98 -5.65
CA ILE A 68 3.78 -2.85 -5.57
C ILE A 68 3.24 -2.90 -6.99
N ARG A 69 2.23 -3.73 -7.23
CA ARG A 69 1.50 -3.80 -8.50
C ARG A 69 0.02 -3.52 -8.28
N LEU A 70 -0.49 -2.54 -9.01
CA LEU A 70 -1.92 -2.27 -9.18
C LEU A 70 -2.24 -2.55 -10.65
N ALA A 71 -3.06 -3.56 -10.93
CA ALA A 71 -3.33 -3.97 -12.30
C ALA A 71 -4.83 -4.19 -12.53
N THR A 72 -5.34 -3.71 -13.65
CA THR A 72 -6.71 -3.99 -14.10
C THR A 72 -6.68 -4.77 -15.40
N TRP A 73 -7.55 -5.76 -15.53
CA TRP A 73 -7.66 -6.59 -16.72
C TRP A 73 -8.73 -6.05 -17.66
N ASP A 74 -8.44 -6.06 -18.96
CA ASP A 74 -9.36 -5.72 -20.03
C ASP A 74 -9.53 -6.94 -20.94
N ASN A 75 -10.75 -7.47 -21.04
CA ASN A 75 -11.09 -8.57 -21.94
C ASN A 75 -11.86 -8.13 -23.19
N GLY A 76 -11.93 -6.82 -23.47
CA GLY A 76 -12.67 -6.23 -24.59
C GLY A 76 -14.16 -5.99 -24.31
N GLU A 77 -14.74 -6.68 -23.32
CA GLU A 77 -16.13 -6.49 -22.88
C GLU A 77 -16.24 -5.74 -21.54
N ARG A 78 -15.26 -5.96 -20.66
CA ARG A 78 -15.14 -5.35 -19.34
C ARG A 78 -13.71 -4.95 -19.08
N VAL A 79 -13.57 -3.78 -18.48
CA VAL A 79 -12.31 -3.27 -17.95
C VAL A 79 -12.41 -3.25 -16.43
N GLY A 80 -11.48 -3.94 -15.76
CA GLY A 80 -11.41 -3.96 -14.31
C GLY A 80 -11.21 -2.56 -13.73
N GLU A 81 -11.56 -2.40 -12.45
CA GLU A 81 -11.47 -1.13 -11.74
C GLU A 81 -10.79 -1.32 -10.37
N ILE A 82 -9.88 -0.41 -10.01
CA ILE A 82 -9.33 -0.31 -8.66
C ILE A 82 -9.66 1.08 -8.10
N ARG A 83 -10.40 1.13 -6.99
CA ARG A 83 -10.70 2.38 -6.27
C ARG A 83 -10.08 2.36 -4.89
N ILE A 84 -9.17 3.30 -4.65
CA ILE A 84 -8.47 3.48 -3.37
C ILE A 84 -8.97 4.76 -2.72
N GLY A 85 -9.45 4.66 -1.48
CA GLY A 85 -9.93 5.79 -0.68
C GLY A 85 -8.82 6.72 -0.19
N ASP A 86 -9.18 7.61 0.73
CA ASP A 86 -8.25 8.59 1.28
C ASP A 86 -7.35 7.97 2.36
N TYR A 87 -6.16 8.54 2.54
CA TYR A 87 -5.21 8.19 3.59
C TYR A 87 -4.74 6.73 3.60
N VAL A 88 -4.96 5.96 2.53
CA VAL A 88 -4.59 4.53 2.47
C VAL A 88 -3.06 4.34 2.50
N LEU A 89 -2.60 3.30 3.19
CA LEU A 89 -1.22 2.84 3.17
C LEU A 89 -1.11 1.45 2.54
N ILE A 90 -0.26 1.34 1.51
CA ILE A 90 0.11 0.06 0.89
C ILE A 90 1.61 -0.17 1.10
N SER A 91 1.96 -1.23 1.83
CA SER A 91 3.33 -1.62 2.15
C SER A 91 4.01 -2.37 0.98
N PRO A 92 5.31 -2.71 1.07
CA PRO A 92 6.02 -3.33 -0.05
C PRO A 92 5.45 -4.71 -0.45
N GLY A 93 5.57 -5.08 -1.72
CA GLY A 93 5.30 -6.45 -2.18
C GLY A 93 3.84 -6.78 -2.48
N ASN A 94 2.94 -5.80 -2.43
CA ASN A 94 1.51 -6.02 -2.66
C ASN A 94 1.19 -6.20 -4.15
N GLN A 95 0.32 -7.16 -4.46
CA GLN A 95 -0.25 -7.38 -5.78
C GLN A 95 -1.77 -7.27 -5.69
N ILE A 96 -2.33 -6.25 -6.32
CA ILE A 96 -3.77 -5.95 -6.33
C ILE A 96 -4.21 -5.97 -7.79
N ILE A 97 -5.02 -6.96 -8.15
CA ILE A 97 -5.32 -7.27 -9.54
C ILE A 97 -6.83 -7.44 -9.73
N ALA A 98 -7.45 -6.51 -10.45
CA ALA A 98 -8.90 -6.48 -10.68
C ALA A 98 -9.28 -6.88 -12.10
N SER A 99 -10.18 -7.84 -12.24
CA SER A 99 -10.91 -8.16 -13.48
C SER A 99 -12.29 -7.53 -13.53
N GLU A 100 -12.86 -7.15 -12.39
CA GLU A 100 -14.14 -6.47 -12.27
C GLU A 100 -13.98 -5.19 -11.44
N LYS A 101 -13.84 -5.31 -10.12
CA LYS A 101 -13.72 -4.18 -9.21
C LYS A 101 -13.12 -4.56 -7.86
N ILE A 102 -12.09 -3.82 -7.45
CA ILE A 102 -11.55 -3.86 -6.09
C ILE A 102 -11.69 -2.46 -5.48
N THR A 103 -12.39 -2.38 -4.34
CA THR A 103 -12.56 -1.15 -3.56
C THR A 103 -11.80 -1.26 -2.25
N ILE A 104 -10.98 -0.24 -1.96
CA ILE A 104 -10.19 -0.13 -0.73
C ILE A 104 -10.63 1.14 0.00
N GLY A 105 -11.28 0.99 1.14
CA GLY A 105 -11.84 2.08 1.92
C GLY A 105 -10.79 3.01 2.52
N THR A 106 -11.23 4.22 2.85
CA THR A 106 -10.43 5.26 3.52
C THR A 106 -9.81 4.72 4.81
N ASP A 107 -8.63 5.22 5.18
CA ASP A 107 -7.85 4.81 6.37
C ASP A 107 -7.33 3.36 6.36
N THR A 108 -7.54 2.61 5.28
CA THR A 108 -7.07 1.21 5.19
C THR A 108 -5.54 1.11 5.21
N MET A 109 -5.04 0.10 5.91
CA MET A 109 -3.63 -0.26 5.93
C MET A 109 -3.42 -1.67 5.41
N ILE A 110 -2.57 -1.81 4.39
CA ILE A 110 -2.19 -3.11 3.82
C ILE A 110 -0.71 -3.35 4.11
N ALA A 111 -0.43 -4.38 4.90
CA ALA A 111 0.91 -4.81 5.22
C ALA A 111 1.59 -5.48 4.02
N SER A 112 2.82 -5.95 4.21
CA SER A 112 3.67 -6.36 3.09
C SER A 112 3.22 -7.67 2.46
N GLY A 113 3.37 -7.77 1.14
CA GLY A 113 3.30 -9.05 0.43
C GLY A 113 1.91 -9.67 0.28
N CYS A 114 0.84 -8.88 0.34
CA CYS A 114 -0.52 -9.41 0.16
C CYS A 114 -0.85 -9.61 -1.33
N TYR A 115 -1.76 -10.55 -1.59
CA TYR A 115 -2.34 -10.80 -2.90
C TYR A 115 -3.85 -10.60 -2.82
N ILE A 116 -4.38 -9.67 -3.60
CA ILE A 116 -5.81 -9.33 -3.63
C ILE A 116 -6.27 -9.44 -5.07
N SER A 117 -7.15 -10.40 -5.36
CA SER A 117 -7.69 -10.58 -6.70
C SER A 117 -9.15 -10.96 -6.67
N ASP A 118 -9.94 -10.20 -7.42
CA ASP A 118 -11.38 -10.38 -7.57
C ASP A 118 -11.75 -11.44 -8.61
N SER A 119 -10.78 -12.24 -9.07
CA SER A 119 -10.96 -13.25 -10.11
C SER A 119 -10.20 -14.54 -9.78
N ASP A 120 -10.77 -15.68 -10.17
CA ASP A 120 -10.07 -16.98 -10.14
C ASP A 120 -9.13 -17.17 -11.35
N TRP A 121 -9.18 -16.26 -12.34
CA TRP A 121 -8.43 -16.24 -13.62
C TRP A 121 -8.72 -17.39 -14.59
N HIS A 122 -8.84 -18.62 -14.11
CA HIS A 122 -9.07 -19.81 -14.92
C HIS A 122 -10.22 -20.65 -14.36
N ASP A 123 -10.93 -21.34 -15.24
CA ASP A 123 -11.88 -22.36 -14.80
C ASP A 123 -11.18 -23.61 -14.24
N THR A 124 -11.89 -24.36 -13.40
CA THR A 124 -11.38 -25.59 -12.79
C THR A 124 -11.22 -26.70 -13.83
N TYR A 125 -12.15 -26.78 -14.80
CA TYR A 125 -12.25 -27.84 -15.79
C TYR A 125 -11.87 -27.35 -17.20
N ASP A 126 -12.28 -26.15 -17.60
CA ASP A 126 -11.95 -25.55 -18.89
C ASP A 126 -11.18 -24.23 -18.73
N ARG A 127 -9.86 -24.33 -18.55
CA ARG A 127 -8.98 -23.16 -18.35
C ARG A 127 -8.93 -22.19 -19.54
N THR A 128 -9.60 -22.51 -20.65
CA THR A 128 -9.72 -21.65 -21.84
C THR A 128 -11.03 -20.88 -21.89
N ALA A 129 -12.03 -21.25 -21.09
CA ALA A 129 -13.33 -20.60 -21.07
C ALA A 129 -13.29 -19.25 -20.33
N GLU A 130 -13.68 -18.18 -21.02
CA GLU A 130 -14.02 -16.90 -20.41
C GLU A 130 -15.44 -16.99 -19.83
N ARG A 131 -15.57 -17.34 -18.55
CA ARG A 131 -16.87 -17.27 -17.85
C ARG A 131 -16.72 -16.60 -16.49
N ASP A 132 -17.75 -15.86 -16.09
CA ASP A 132 -18.14 -15.25 -14.79
C ASP A 132 -17.43 -15.76 -13.53
N LYS A 133 -16.10 -15.64 -13.48
CA LYS A 133 -15.27 -16.03 -12.33
C LYS A 133 -14.66 -14.84 -11.61
N HIS A 134 -15.32 -13.72 -11.73
CA HIS A 134 -15.03 -12.51 -11.01
C HIS A 134 -16.20 -12.19 -10.08
N ALA A 135 -15.87 -11.58 -8.95
CA ALA A 135 -16.85 -10.98 -8.05
C ALA A 135 -16.12 -9.89 -7.26
N PRO A 136 -16.74 -8.72 -7.07
CA PRO A 136 -16.04 -7.56 -6.57
C PRO A 136 -15.50 -7.80 -5.15
N ILE A 137 -14.36 -7.19 -4.84
CA ILE A 137 -13.81 -7.17 -3.48
C ILE A 137 -14.04 -5.79 -2.88
N VAL A 138 -14.50 -5.76 -1.63
CA VAL A 138 -14.68 -4.53 -0.87
C VAL A 138 -13.95 -4.64 0.46
N LEU A 139 -12.93 -3.80 0.64
CA LEU A 139 -12.40 -3.49 1.97
C LEU A 139 -13.08 -2.21 2.42
N GLU A 140 -13.89 -2.27 3.47
CA GLU A 140 -14.53 -1.07 4.03
C GLU A 140 -13.51 -0.15 4.71
N GLU A 141 -13.98 0.89 5.39
CA GLU A 141 -13.10 1.88 6.03
C GLU A 141 -12.27 1.29 7.17
N ASN A 142 -11.05 1.81 7.32
CA ASN A 142 -10.16 1.53 8.44
C ASN A 142 -9.85 0.02 8.63
N VAL A 143 -9.88 -0.76 7.55
CA VAL A 143 -9.49 -2.16 7.57
C VAL A 143 -7.96 -2.27 7.69
N TRP A 144 -7.49 -3.26 8.46
CA TRP A 144 -6.07 -3.59 8.53
C TRP A 144 -5.80 -5.00 8.00
N ILE A 145 -5.10 -5.08 6.88
CA ILE A 145 -4.67 -6.33 6.26
C ILE A 145 -3.26 -6.66 6.73
N GLY A 146 -3.11 -7.77 7.48
CA GLY A 146 -1.83 -8.31 7.93
C GLY A 146 -0.94 -8.79 6.79
N ALA A 147 0.34 -9.03 7.08
CA ALA A 147 1.32 -9.37 6.05
C ALA A 147 1.00 -10.73 5.39
N HIS A 148 1.27 -10.86 4.09
CA HIS A 148 1.06 -12.09 3.31
C HIS A 148 -0.37 -12.64 3.36
N VAL A 149 -1.37 -11.76 3.48
CA VAL A 149 -2.78 -12.15 3.35
C VAL A 149 -3.14 -12.37 1.88
N ILE A 150 -3.96 -13.37 1.62
CA ILE A 150 -4.59 -13.63 0.32
C ILE A 150 -6.08 -13.31 0.45
N ILE A 151 -6.62 -12.47 -0.43
CA ILE A 151 -8.05 -12.14 -0.50
C ILE A 151 -8.56 -12.58 -1.87
N GLY A 152 -9.51 -13.51 -1.85
CA GLY A 152 -10.19 -13.99 -3.04
C GLY A 152 -11.42 -13.17 -3.41
N LYS A 153 -11.95 -13.46 -4.60
CA LYS A 153 -13.12 -12.78 -5.18
C LYS A 153 -14.36 -12.79 -4.29
N GLY A 154 -15.18 -11.77 -4.45
CA GLY A 154 -16.51 -11.67 -3.84
C GLY A 154 -16.50 -11.42 -2.33
N VAL A 155 -15.34 -11.11 -1.74
CA VAL A 155 -15.18 -10.87 -0.30
C VAL A 155 -15.43 -9.41 0.03
N THR A 156 -16.27 -9.18 1.03
CA THR A 156 -16.39 -7.93 1.78
C THR A 156 -15.73 -8.06 3.16
N ILE A 157 -14.82 -7.16 3.49
CA ILE A 157 -14.21 -7.05 4.82
C ILE A 157 -14.76 -5.79 5.49
N GLY A 158 -15.57 -5.99 6.52
CA GLY A 158 -16.28 -4.94 7.20
C GLY A 158 -15.37 -3.97 7.95
N GLU A 159 -15.88 -2.76 8.18
CA GLU A 159 -15.13 -1.64 8.75
C GLU A 159 -14.38 -1.99 10.04
N ASN A 160 -13.24 -1.33 10.25
CA ASN A 160 -12.36 -1.48 11.41
C ASN A 160 -11.78 -2.89 11.63
N SER A 161 -12.06 -3.85 10.73
CA SER A 161 -11.66 -5.23 10.93
C SER A 161 -10.19 -5.44 10.63
N ILE A 162 -9.61 -6.42 11.33
CA ILE A 162 -8.20 -6.77 11.24
C ILE A 162 -8.07 -8.19 10.71
N ILE A 163 -7.30 -8.37 9.65
CA ILE A 163 -6.96 -9.69 9.11
C ILE A 163 -5.56 -10.07 9.56
N GLY A 164 -5.44 -11.17 10.31
CA GLY A 164 -4.16 -11.68 10.79
C GLY A 164 -3.22 -12.06 9.64
N ALA A 165 -1.91 -11.94 9.87
CA ALA A 165 -0.90 -12.26 8.87
C ALA A 165 -1.01 -13.72 8.36
N GLY A 166 -0.75 -13.93 7.07
CA GLY A 166 -0.79 -15.25 6.42
C GLY A 166 -2.19 -15.83 6.21
N SER A 167 -3.24 -15.04 6.44
CA SER A 167 -4.62 -15.53 6.30
C SER A 167 -5.07 -15.64 4.85
N VAL A 168 -6.01 -16.54 4.58
CA VAL A 168 -6.69 -16.68 3.29
C VAL A 168 -8.16 -16.36 3.46
N VAL A 169 -8.59 -15.21 2.94
CA VAL A 169 -9.95 -14.70 3.05
C VAL A 169 -10.72 -15.05 1.78
N VAL A 170 -11.69 -15.96 1.94
CA VAL A 170 -12.54 -16.50 0.84
C VAL A 170 -14.03 -16.41 1.19
N SER A 171 -14.36 -15.64 2.23
CA SER A 171 -15.72 -15.37 2.69
C SER A 171 -15.72 -14.04 3.42
N ASP A 172 -16.87 -13.37 3.46
CA ASP A 172 -17.02 -12.08 4.12
C ASP A 172 -16.58 -12.11 5.58
N ILE A 173 -15.99 -11.00 6.02
CA ILE A 173 -15.59 -10.75 7.40
C ILE A 173 -16.46 -9.62 7.94
N PRO A 174 -17.21 -9.84 9.04
CA PRO A 174 -18.06 -8.80 9.61
C PRO A 174 -17.22 -7.65 10.16
N ALA A 175 -17.81 -6.46 10.30
CA ALA A 175 -17.17 -5.30 10.89
C ALA A 175 -16.73 -5.51 12.35
N ASN A 176 -15.72 -4.75 12.79
CA ASN A 176 -15.24 -4.69 14.17
C ASN A 176 -14.73 -6.03 14.73
N VAL A 177 -14.10 -6.85 13.90
CA VAL A 177 -13.52 -8.14 14.33
C VAL A 177 -12.04 -8.25 14.01
N ILE A 178 -11.39 -9.22 14.65
CA ILE A 178 -10.14 -9.79 14.16
C ILE A 178 -10.46 -11.16 13.57
N ALA A 179 -10.07 -11.38 12.32
CA ALA A 179 -10.14 -12.67 11.66
C ALA A 179 -8.74 -13.18 11.32
N ALA A 180 -8.51 -14.49 11.40
CA ALA A 180 -7.24 -15.10 11.05
C ALA A 180 -7.41 -16.54 10.56
N GLY A 181 -6.41 -17.05 9.83
CA GLY A 181 -6.31 -18.46 9.42
C GLY A 181 -6.49 -18.69 7.93
N ASN A 182 -6.39 -19.95 7.52
CA ASN A 182 -6.62 -20.42 6.16
C ASN A 182 -7.59 -21.62 6.20
N PRO A 183 -8.89 -21.44 5.90
CA PRO A 183 -9.53 -20.16 5.59
C PRO A 183 -9.68 -19.26 6.83
N ALA A 184 -9.75 -17.95 6.63
CA ALA A 184 -9.87 -16.97 7.70
C ALA A 184 -11.21 -17.12 8.43
N ARG A 185 -11.17 -17.06 9.77
CA ARG A 185 -12.35 -17.08 10.64
C ARG A 185 -12.21 -16.01 11.70
N VAL A 186 -13.33 -15.51 12.19
CA VAL A 186 -13.35 -14.57 13.32
C VAL A 186 -12.73 -15.25 14.54
N VAL A 187 -11.68 -14.63 15.09
CA VAL A 187 -10.97 -15.10 16.29
C VAL A 187 -11.20 -14.18 17.48
N LYS A 188 -11.64 -12.95 17.26
CA LYS A 188 -11.90 -11.97 18.32
C LYS A 188 -12.88 -10.90 17.87
N GLN A 189 -13.78 -10.49 18.76
CA GLN A 189 -14.58 -9.27 18.63
C GLN A 189 -13.80 -8.08 19.20
N LEU A 190 -13.80 -6.94 18.50
CA LEU A 190 -13.21 -5.72 19.04
C LEU A 190 -14.13 -5.12 20.10
N ASP A 191 -13.54 -4.40 21.04
CA ASP A 191 -14.25 -3.78 22.15
C ASP A 191 -14.99 -2.52 21.65
N PRO A 192 -16.33 -2.51 21.63
CA PRO A 192 -17.09 -1.38 21.08
C PRO A 192 -17.00 -0.12 21.95
N SER A 193 -16.48 -0.23 23.18
CA SER A 193 -16.28 0.93 24.06
C SER A 193 -15.00 1.72 23.74
N ARG A 194 -14.11 1.17 22.91
CA ARG A 194 -12.87 1.82 22.50
C ARG A 194 -13.05 2.55 21.19
N THR A 195 -12.49 3.76 21.10
CA THR A 195 -12.45 4.54 19.88
C THR A 195 -11.24 4.16 19.03
N PHE A 196 -11.42 4.15 17.71
CA PHE A 196 -10.31 4.03 16.77
C PHE A 196 -9.65 5.39 16.57
N THR A 197 -8.32 5.41 16.54
CA THR A 197 -7.57 6.54 15.98
C THR A 197 -7.33 6.25 14.51
N LYS A 198 -7.99 7.01 13.63
CA LYS A 198 -7.91 6.82 12.17
C LYS A 198 -6.70 7.53 11.58
N ARG A 199 -6.27 7.13 10.38
CA ARG A 199 -5.11 7.75 9.70
C ARG A 199 -5.38 9.19 9.30
N THR A 200 -6.61 9.51 8.92
CA THR A 200 -7.10 10.86 8.61
C THR A 200 -6.88 11.79 9.80
N GLU A 201 -7.14 11.33 11.03
CA GLU A 201 -6.90 12.13 12.24
C GLU A 201 -5.39 12.32 12.48
N LEU A 202 -4.61 11.24 12.35
CA LEU A 202 -3.15 11.27 12.52
C LEU A 202 -2.44 12.15 11.49
N LEU A 203 -3.01 12.27 10.29
CA LEU A 203 -2.44 12.98 9.15
C LEU A 203 -3.19 14.29 8.85
N SER A 204 -3.99 14.78 9.81
CA SER A 204 -4.79 15.99 9.65
C SER A 204 -3.94 17.27 9.45
N ASP A 205 -2.73 17.29 10.00
CA ASP A 205 -1.77 18.40 9.89
C ASP A 205 -0.48 17.95 9.20
N MET A 206 -0.57 17.69 7.89
CA MET A 206 0.56 17.23 7.08
C MET A 206 1.73 18.23 7.05
N GLU A 207 1.45 19.54 7.08
CA GLU A 207 2.50 20.56 7.06
C GLU A 207 3.34 20.50 8.35
N LYS A 208 2.68 20.39 9.51
CA LYS A 208 3.39 20.21 10.78
C LYS A 208 4.20 18.92 10.79
N ILE A 209 3.64 17.81 10.29
CA ILE A 209 4.35 16.53 10.20
C ILE A 209 5.60 16.68 9.33
N ASP A 210 5.50 17.31 8.16
CA ASP A 210 6.65 17.52 7.27
C ASP A 210 7.74 18.38 7.93
N ILE A 211 7.36 19.44 8.65
CA ILE A 211 8.30 20.29 9.40
C ILE A 211 9.00 19.51 10.51
N GLU A 212 8.25 18.73 11.29
CA GLU A 212 8.80 17.93 12.39
C GLU A 212 9.74 16.85 11.86
N VAL A 213 9.35 16.18 10.77
CA VAL A 213 10.19 15.20 10.08
C VAL A 213 11.47 15.84 9.55
N ASP A 214 11.41 17.01 8.89
CA ASP A 214 12.61 17.71 8.41
C ASP A 214 13.53 18.13 9.57
N ARG A 215 12.96 18.68 10.65
CA ARG A 215 13.72 19.05 11.86
C ARG A 215 14.44 17.85 12.46
N LEU A 216 13.75 16.72 12.60
CA LEU A 216 14.35 15.48 13.10
C LEU A 216 15.47 15.00 12.17
N GLN A 217 15.28 15.05 10.85
CA GLN A 217 16.32 14.66 9.89
C GLN A 217 17.56 15.55 9.97
N ARG A 218 17.40 16.88 10.05
CA ARG A 218 18.51 17.80 10.25
C ARG A 218 19.27 17.48 11.53
N TYR A 219 18.54 17.20 12.62
CA TYR A 219 19.16 16.81 13.89
C TYR A 219 19.93 15.49 13.75
N LEU A 220 19.33 14.44 13.19
CA LEU A 220 19.96 13.12 13.04
C LEU A 220 21.21 13.15 12.15
N LEU A 221 21.21 13.98 11.11
CA LEU A 221 22.30 14.06 10.12
C LEU A 221 23.30 15.19 10.38
N ARG A 222 23.17 15.93 11.49
CA ARG A 222 23.97 17.16 11.77
C ARG A 222 25.48 16.94 11.78
N ASN A 223 25.92 15.73 12.15
CA ASN A 223 27.33 15.36 12.27
C ASN A 223 27.88 14.66 11.02
N ASN A 224 27.09 14.53 9.95
CA ASN A 224 27.52 13.86 8.72
C ASN A 224 28.24 14.83 7.79
N THR A 225 29.40 14.43 7.29
CA THR A 225 30.21 15.19 6.33
C THR A 225 30.32 14.47 5.00
N ILE A 226 30.64 15.21 3.93
CA ILE A 226 30.90 14.63 2.61
C ILE A 226 32.01 13.56 2.69
N PHE A 227 33.07 13.84 3.44
CA PHE A 227 34.18 12.90 3.63
C PHE A 227 33.72 11.60 4.31
N SER A 228 32.96 11.71 5.42
CA SER A 228 32.44 10.53 6.12
C SER A 228 31.51 9.69 5.25
N TRP A 229 30.72 10.35 4.39
CA TRP A 229 29.81 9.68 3.47
C TRP A 229 30.55 8.99 2.30
N ILE A 230 31.52 9.65 1.67
CA ILE A 230 32.35 9.04 0.62
C ILE A 230 33.09 7.84 1.19
N ARG A 231 33.72 7.98 2.37
CA ARG A 231 34.39 6.85 3.03
C ARG A 231 33.43 5.69 3.25
N ALA A 232 32.26 5.94 3.86
CA ALA A 232 31.27 4.90 4.11
C ALA A 232 30.71 4.26 2.82
N THR A 233 30.70 4.99 1.70
CA THR A 233 30.21 4.49 0.41
C THR A 233 31.19 3.51 -0.24
N PHE A 234 32.50 3.76 -0.16
CA PHE A 234 33.52 2.93 -0.81
C PHE A 234 34.21 1.93 0.12
N ALA A 235 34.25 2.22 1.42
CA ALA A 235 34.89 1.40 2.46
C ALA A 235 34.04 1.42 3.74
N PRO A 236 32.85 0.78 3.73
CA PRO A 236 31.96 0.73 4.89
C PRO A 236 32.58 -0.04 6.05
N THR A 237 32.29 0.39 7.28
CA THR A 237 32.75 -0.22 8.52
C THR A 237 31.57 -0.69 9.38
N HIS A 238 31.84 -1.35 10.51
CA HIS A 238 30.78 -1.75 11.45
C HIS A 238 30.04 -0.58 12.10
N GLU A 239 30.64 0.62 12.10
CA GLU A 239 30.05 1.85 12.66
C GLU A 239 29.14 2.61 11.68
N ASP A 240 29.19 2.24 10.40
CA ASP A 240 28.32 2.75 9.33
C ASP A 240 27.01 1.94 9.25
#